data_AF-A0A6N7PS91-F1
#
_entry.id   AF-A0A6N7PS91-F1
#
_cell.length_a   1.000
_cell.length_b   1.000
_cell.length_c   1.000
_cell.angle_alpha   90.00
_cell.angle_beta   90.00
_cell.angle_gamma   90.00
#
_symmetry.space_group_name_H-M   'P 1'
#
loop_
_entity.id
_entity.type
_entity.pdbx_description
1 polymer ?
#
loop_
_entity_poly.entity_id
_entity_poly.type
_entity_poly.pdbx_seq_one_letter_code
_entity_poly.pdbx_strand_id
1 'polypeptide(L)'
;MNDWIAEIRQGLRLSPRGVLILVDDAVPERLGGLVRALLADHPDLEVLARPSGLIDLPDGAVVVLVPEAEDAAWLNINRPVFARKSLKVVLFCRREVTEVLAREAPDFYDWIAQRHECPPGVAEPFGQPPRRLDAFRALATTLNRSGRATDAEVLLRKLLTLPVEADLESRFLGLKAREAVLAFVRDTEAIELDPQTRKALWTELALALRSQGRHLEAAEVEAQRDQELGKSPPTS
;
A
#
# COMPACT_ATOMS: atom_id res chain seq x y z
N MET A 1 3.86 17.83 19.13
CA MET A 1 3.58 17.29 17.79
C MET A 1 3.19 15.85 18.05
N ASN A 2 1.90 15.53 18.04
CA ASN A 2 1.41 14.20 18.42
C ASN A 2 1.87 13.19 17.35
N ASP A 3 2.74 12.26 17.74
CA ASP A 3 3.19 11.17 16.86
C ASP A 3 2.12 10.07 16.86
N TRP A 4 0.98 10.38 16.24
CA TRP A 4 -0.19 9.51 16.16
C TRP A 4 0.15 8.13 15.56
N ILE A 5 1.16 8.06 14.67
CA ILE A 5 1.64 6.79 14.11
C ILE A 5 2.35 5.96 15.18
N ALA A 6 3.21 6.57 16.00
CA ALA A 6 3.86 5.86 17.11
C ALA A 6 2.83 5.34 18.13
N GLU A 7 1.78 6.10 18.41
CA GLU A 7 0.70 5.68 19.30
C GLU A 7 -0.09 4.50 18.72
N ILE A 8 -0.41 4.51 17.42
CA ILE A 8 -1.04 3.36 16.75
C ILE A 8 -0.15 2.12 16.82
N ARG A 9 1.16 2.26 16.53
CA ARG A 9 2.13 1.16 16.63
C ARG A 9 2.15 0.57 18.04
N GLN A 10 2.14 1.44 19.05
CA GLN A 10 2.08 1.02 20.43
C GLN A 10 0.77 0.27 20.74
N GLY A 11 -0.38 0.78 20.28
CA GLY A 11 -1.68 0.13 20.46
C GLY A 11 -1.75 -1.28 19.84
N LEU A 12 -1.19 -1.45 18.64
CA LEU A 12 -1.11 -2.74 17.95
C LEU A 12 -0.18 -3.73 18.67
N ARG A 13 0.94 -3.26 19.24
CA ARG A 13 1.89 -4.09 19.99
C ARG A 13 1.34 -4.54 21.35
N LEU A 14 0.65 -3.65 22.06
CA LEU A 14 0.13 -3.91 23.41
C LEU A 14 -1.11 -4.82 23.43
N SER A 15 -1.75 -5.04 22.29
CA SER A 15 -2.99 -5.82 22.19
C SER A 15 -2.74 -7.24 21.66
N PRO A 16 -2.74 -8.28 22.52
CA PRO A 16 -2.53 -9.66 22.09
C PRO A 16 -3.78 -10.37 21.53
N ARG A 17 -4.98 -9.82 21.71
CA ARG A 17 -6.28 -10.49 21.40
C ARG A 17 -7.11 -9.82 20.31
N GLY A 18 -6.45 -9.10 19.40
CA GLY A 18 -7.12 -8.24 18.43
C GLY A 18 -7.45 -6.86 19.00
N VAL A 19 -7.49 -5.86 18.13
CA VAL A 19 -7.75 -4.46 18.49
C VAL A 19 -8.34 -3.73 17.30
N LEU A 20 -9.27 -2.82 17.56
CA LEU A 20 -9.81 -1.90 16.57
C LEU A 20 -9.35 -0.49 16.92
N ILE A 21 -8.62 0.12 16.00
CA ILE A 21 -8.09 1.47 16.13
C ILE A 21 -8.69 2.30 15.00
N LEU A 22 -9.37 3.39 15.34
CA LEU A 22 -9.89 4.34 14.37
C LEU A 22 -8.90 5.49 14.14
N VAL A 23 -8.61 5.76 12.89
CA VAL A 23 -7.99 6.99 12.41
C VAL A 23 -9.09 7.80 11.76
N ASP A 24 -9.47 8.90 12.42
CA ASP A 24 -10.54 9.78 11.99
C ASP A 24 -9.99 10.96 11.18
N ASP A 25 -10.87 11.65 10.44
CA ASP A 25 -10.53 12.74 9.51
C ASP A 25 -9.40 12.33 8.54
N ALA A 26 -9.42 11.06 8.11
CA ALA A 26 -8.29 10.46 7.41
C ALA A 26 -8.06 11.09 6.03
N VAL A 27 -6.83 11.58 5.83
CA VAL A 27 -6.38 12.20 4.58
C VAL A 27 -5.66 11.15 3.72
N PRO A 28 -6.11 10.83 2.49
CA PRO A 28 -5.55 9.75 1.66
C PRO A 28 -4.02 9.81 1.50
N GLU A 29 -3.45 11.01 1.43
CA GLU A 29 -2.02 11.28 1.30
C GLU A 29 -1.21 10.74 2.50
N ARG A 30 -1.83 10.58 3.68
CA ARG A 30 -1.20 10.07 4.91
C ARG A 30 -1.22 8.54 4.99
N LEU A 31 -2.05 7.87 4.20
CA LEU A 31 -2.16 6.40 4.19
C LEU A 31 -0.81 5.74 3.90
N GLY A 32 -0.08 6.25 2.89
CA GLY A 32 1.23 5.69 2.53
C GLY A 32 2.28 5.84 3.63
N GLY A 33 2.22 6.92 4.42
CA GLY A 33 3.09 7.10 5.59
C GLY A 33 2.79 6.09 6.70
N LEU A 34 1.50 5.93 7.01
CA LEU A 34 1.02 4.97 8.00
C LEU A 34 1.40 3.53 7.62
N VAL A 35 1.09 3.10 6.40
CA VAL A 35 1.38 1.74 5.92
C VAL A 35 2.87 1.44 5.97
N ARG A 36 3.73 2.36 5.52
CA ARG A 36 5.20 2.18 5.60
C ARG A 36 5.70 2.04 7.04
N ALA A 37 5.16 2.84 7.96
CA ALA A 37 5.55 2.76 9.36
C ALA A 37 5.11 1.44 10.02
N LEU A 38 3.93 0.93 9.67
CA LEU A 38 3.40 -0.34 10.17
C LEU A 38 4.11 -1.56 9.57
N LEU A 39 4.45 -1.53 8.27
CA LEU A 39 5.19 -2.59 7.58
C LEU A 39 6.55 -2.88 8.21
N ALA A 40 7.18 -1.87 8.82
CA ALA A 40 8.46 -2.04 9.52
C ALA A 40 8.36 -3.00 10.72
N ASP A 41 7.20 -3.07 11.37
CA ASP A 41 6.94 -3.95 12.52
C ASP A 41 6.13 -5.18 12.16
N HIS A 42 5.33 -5.09 11.11
CA HIS A 42 4.37 -6.09 10.68
C HIS A 42 4.55 -6.34 9.18
N PRO A 43 5.51 -7.21 8.77
CA PRO A 43 5.80 -7.46 7.37
C PRO A 43 4.63 -8.08 6.60
N ASP A 44 3.74 -8.79 7.31
CA ASP A 44 2.53 -9.42 6.77
C ASP A 44 1.29 -8.52 6.86
N LEU A 45 1.48 -7.19 7.01
CA LEU A 45 0.39 -6.21 7.04
C LEU A 45 -0.41 -6.24 5.74
N GLU A 46 -1.73 -6.33 5.87
CA GLU A 46 -2.65 -6.27 4.73
C GLU A 46 -3.35 -4.92 4.67
N VAL A 47 -3.58 -4.39 3.46
CA VAL A 47 -4.33 -3.15 3.24
C VAL A 47 -5.56 -3.48 2.41
N LEU A 48 -6.75 -3.28 2.98
CA LEU A 48 -8.01 -3.63 2.36
C LEU A 48 -8.87 -2.38 2.13
N ALA A 49 -9.47 -2.28 0.95
CA ALA A 49 -10.51 -1.29 0.66
C ALA A 49 -11.93 -1.85 0.88
N ARG A 50 -12.05 -3.18 0.98
CA ARG A 50 -13.33 -3.88 1.16
C ARG A 50 -13.28 -4.76 2.41
N PRO A 51 -14.26 -4.65 3.32
CA PRO A 51 -14.28 -5.46 4.54
C PRO A 51 -14.45 -6.97 4.27
N SER A 52 -15.07 -7.35 3.16
CA SER A 52 -15.27 -8.77 2.79
C SER A 52 -13.96 -9.56 2.74
N GLY A 53 -12.84 -8.90 2.38
CA GLY A 53 -11.51 -9.50 2.38
C GLY A 53 -11.02 -9.97 3.76
N LEU A 54 -11.60 -9.47 4.86
CA LEU A 54 -11.24 -9.88 6.22
C LEU A 54 -11.55 -11.36 6.48
N ILE A 55 -12.53 -11.93 5.77
CA ILE A 55 -12.95 -13.33 5.94
C ILE A 55 -11.81 -14.28 5.57
N ASP A 56 -10.95 -13.91 4.63
CA ASP A 56 -9.90 -14.81 4.14
C ASP A 56 -8.57 -14.62 4.87
N LEU A 57 -8.46 -13.63 5.77
CA LEU A 57 -7.21 -13.34 6.48
C LEU A 57 -6.88 -14.42 7.52
N PRO A 58 -5.60 -14.67 7.80
CA PRO A 58 -5.22 -15.54 8.90
C PRO A 58 -5.58 -14.93 10.25
N ASP A 59 -5.69 -15.78 11.27
CA ASP A 59 -5.94 -15.33 12.64
C ASP A 59 -4.76 -14.49 13.14
N GLY A 60 -5.05 -13.40 13.84
CA GLY A 60 -4.07 -12.45 14.38
C GLY A 60 -3.51 -11.46 13.35
N ALA A 61 -4.02 -11.45 12.12
CA ALA A 61 -3.53 -10.55 11.06
C ALA A 61 -3.66 -9.07 11.46
N VAL A 62 -2.68 -8.28 11.02
CA VAL A 62 -2.69 -6.81 11.12
C VAL A 62 -3.19 -6.25 9.80
N VAL A 63 -4.17 -5.35 9.87
CA VAL A 63 -4.87 -4.84 8.69
C VAL A 63 -5.05 -3.34 8.79
N VAL A 64 -4.78 -2.63 7.71
CA VAL A 64 -5.32 -1.28 7.49
C VAL A 64 -6.55 -1.41 6.60
N LEU A 65 -7.73 -1.12 7.15
CA LEU A 65 -8.98 -1.13 6.40
C LEU A 65 -9.36 0.32 6.06
N VAL A 66 -9.64 0.57 4.79
CA VAL A 66 -10.12 1.85 4.25
C VAL A 66 -11.57 1.66 3.80
N PRO A 67 -12.54 1.68 4.73
CA PRO A 67 -13.93 1.39 4.40
C PRO A 67 -14.62 2.59 3.74
N GLU A 68 -15.63 2.31 2.92
CA GLU A 68 -16.55 3.32 2.41
C GLU A 68 -17.85 3.35 3.25
N ALA A 69 -18.66 4.39 3.09
CA ALA A 69 -19.92 4.53 3.83
C ALA A 69 -20.86 3.33 3.64
N GLU A 70 -20.89 2.75 2.45
CA GLU A 70 -21.71 1.58 2.10
C GLU A 70 -21.33 0.30 2.87
N ASP A 71 -20.10 0.25 3.40
CA ASP A 71 -19.58 -0.91 4.12
C ASP A 71 -20.08 -1.00 5.57
N ALA A 72 -20.71 0.07 6.10
CA ALA A 72 -21.13 0.17 7.50
C ALA A 72 -22.04 -0.98 7.94
N ALA A 73 -23.05 -1.32 7.13
CA ALA A 73 -23.96 -2.41 7.42
C ALA A 73 -23.23 -3.76 7.50
N TRP A 74 -22.29 -4.00 6.59
CA TRP A 74 -21.50 -5.23 6.59
C TRP A 74 -20.63 -5.32 7.83
N LEU A 75 -19.95 -4.23 8.20
CA LEU A 75 -19.09 -4.17 9.39
C LEU A 75 -19.89 -4.43 10.66
N ASN A 76 -21.10 -3.88 10.72
CA ASN A 76 -21.99 -4.10 11.85
C ASN A 76 -22.50 -5.55 11.96
N ILE A 77 -22.77 -6.21 10.84
CA ILE A 77 -23.24 -7.61 10.85
C ILE A 77 -22.07 -8.57 11.13
N ASN A 78 -20.90 -8.31 10.56
CA ASN A 78 -19.76 -9.24 10.55
C ASN A 78 -18.73 -8.94 11.65
N ARG A 79 -19.09 -8.17 12.69
CA ARG A 79 -18.28 -7.96 13.91
C ARG A 79 -17.65 -9.24 14.47
N PRO A 80 -18.34 -10.41 14.48
CA PRO A 80 -17.74 -11.64 14.98
C PRO A 80 -16.44 -12.06 14.27
N VAL A 81 -16.21 -11.65 13.02
CA VAL A 81 -14.97 -11.95 12.28
C VAL A 81 -13.76 -11.36 13.00
N PHE A 82 -13.86 -10.10 13.47
CA PHE A 82 -12.77 -9.40 14.16
C PHE A 82 -12.39 -10.11 15.47
N ALA A 83 -13.38 -10.53 16.26
CA ALA A 83 -13.15 -11.21 17.52
C ALA A 83 -12.66 -12.65 17.33
N ARG A 84 -13.32 -13.44 16.46
CA ARG A 84 -12.96 -14.86 16.24
C ARG A 84 -11.54 -15.00 15.71
N LYS A 85 -11.15 -14.13 14.78
CA LYS A 85 -9.82 -14.13 14.19
C LYS A 85 -8.82 -13.27 14.96
N SER A 86 -9.19 -12.65 16.08
CA SER A 86 -8.31 -11.76 16.86
C SER A 86 -7.59 -10.71 15.99
N LEU A 87 -8.30 -10.11 15.02
CA LEU A 87 -7.71 -9.19 14.05
C LEU A 87 -7.27 -7.90 14.71
N LYS A 88 -6.14 -7.36 14.24
CA LYS A 88 -5.65 -6.04 14.64
C LYS A 88 -5.89 -5.07 13.50
N VAL A 89 -6.93 -4.28 13.60
CA VAL A 89 -7.43 -3.47 12.48
C VAL A 89 -7.27 -1.99 12.79
N VAL A 90 -6.64 -1.29 11.87
CA VAL A 90 -6.61 0.17 11.81
C VAL A 90 -7.64 0.60 10.75
N LEU A 91 -8.73 1.20 11.21
CA LEU A 91 -9.76 1.81 10.36
C LEU A 91 -9.27 3.19 9.94
N PHE A 92 -9.00 3.38 8.65
CA PHE A 92 -8.56 4.65 8.09
C PHE A 92 -9.74 5.33 7.40
N CYS A 93 -10.49 6.13 8.16
CA CYS A 93 -11.80 6.64 7.76
C CYS A 93 -11.76 8.14 7.51
N ARG A 94 -12.29 8.58 6.36
CA ARG A 94 -12.67 9.98 6.17
C ARG A 94 -13.79 10.34 7.15
N ARG A 95 -13.91 11.62 7.49
CA ARG A 95 -14.90 12.11 8.45
C ARG A 95 -16.31 11.62 8.14
N GLU A 96 -16.71 11.69 6.88
CA GLU A 96 -18.06 11.31 6.44
C GLU A 96 -18.33 9.82 6.69
N VAL A 97 -17.30 8.97 6.51
CA VAL A 97 -17.39 7.53 6.75
C VAL A 97 -17.47 7.27 8.26
N THR A 98 -16.67 7.96 9.08
CA THR A 98 -16.75 7.84 10.54
C THR A 98 -18.14 8.18 11.07
N GLU A 99 -18.75 9.25 10.57
CA GLU A 99 -20.11 9.67 10.95
C GLU A 99 -21.16 8.61 10.54
N VAL A 100 -21.03 8.04 9.35
CA VAL A 100 -21.89 6.94 8.89
C VAL A 100 -21.70 5.69 9.76
N LEU A 101 -20.47 5.32 10.10
CA LEU A 101 -20.21 4.17 10.97
C LEU A 101 -20.80 4.36 12.37
N ALA A 102 -20.69 5.56 12.95
CA ALA A 102 -21.28 5.85 14.26
C ALA A 102 -22.81 5.75 14.24
N ARG A 103 -23.44 6.12 13.11
CA ARG A 103 -24.91 6.11 12.96
C ARG A 103 -25.47 4.74 12.57
N GLU A 104 -24.83 4.06 11.62
CA GLU A 104 -25.36 2.87 10.95
C GLU A 104 -24.69 1.57 11.40
N ALA A 105 -23.55 1.68 12.07
CA ALA A 105 -22.82 0.55 12.66
C ALA A 105 -22.48 0.77 14.15
N PRO A 106 -23.45 1.18 15.00
CA PRO A 106 -23.17 1.64 16.36
C PRO A 106 -22.46 0.58 17.22
N ASP A 107 -22.90 -0.67 17.16
CA ASP A 107 -22.27 -1.74 17.93
C ASP A 107 -20.84 -2.08 17.45
N PHE A 108 -20.54 -1.90 16.15
CA PHE A 108 -19.18 -2.04 15.64
C PHE A 108 -18.33 -0.84 16.05
N TYR A 109 -18.93 0.35 16.01
CA TYR A 109 -18.30 1.58 16.46
C TYR A 109 -17.90 1.50 17.94
N ASP A 110 -18.74 0.89 18.79
CA ASP A 110 -18.46 0.65 20.20
C ASP A 110 -17.27 -0.29 20.46
N TRP A 111 -16.84 -1.07 19.47
CA TRP A 111 -15.65 -1.94 19.59
C TRP A 111 -14.33 -1.20 19.34
N ILE A 112 -14.38 0.07 18.91
CA ILE A 112 -13.19 0.88 18.66
C ILE A 112 -12.53 1.17 20.01
N ALA A 113 -11.34 0.59 20.21
CA ALA A 113 -10.59 0.70 21.46
C ALA A 113 -9.80 2.00 21.55
N GLN A 114 -9.37 2.53 20.40
CA GLN A 114 -8.57 3.75 20.31
C GLN A 114 -9.04 4.59 19.13
N ARG A 115 -9.04 5.91 19.30
CA ARG A 115 -9.34 6.86 18.25
C ARG A 115 -8.23 7.88 18.17
N HIS A 116 -7.73 8.10 16.96
CA HIS A 116 -6.67 9.04 16.64
C HIS A 116 -7.16 9.97 15.54
N GLU A 117 -7.00 11.27 15.72
CA GLU A 117 -7.27 12.23 14.65
C GLU A 117 -6.09 12.27 13.69
N CYS A 118 -6.38 12.15 12.39
CA CYS A 118 -5.35 12.31 11.37
C CYS A 118 -4.98 13.79 11.28
N PRO A 119 -3.70 14.16 11.49
CA PRO A 119 -3.32 15.56 11.50
C PRO A 119 -3.58 16.21 10.12
N PRO A 120 -4.19 17.41 10.08
CA PRO A 120 -4.48 18.10 8.84
C PRO A 120 -3.17 18.50 8.13
N GLY A 121 -3.18 18.42 6.80
CA GLY A 121 -2.09 18.87 5.94
C GLY A 121 -1.28 17.74 5.31
N VAL A 122 -0.55 18.09 4.24
CA VAL A 122 0.44 17.22 3.59
C VAL A 122 1.43 16.74 4.64
N ALA A 123 1.80 15.45 4.61
CA ALA A 123 2.87 14.85 5.41
C ALA A 123 3.86 15.91 5.94
N GLU A 124 3.88 16.16 7.25
CA GLU A 124 4.92 17.04 7.81
C GLU A 124 6.27 16.47 7.35
N PRO A 125 7.16 17.29 6.78
CA PRO A 125 8.29 16.83 6.02
C PRO A 125 9.42 16.41 6.96
N PHE A 126 9.27 15.27 7.63
CA PHE A 126 10.45 14.46 7.96
C PHE A 126 10.85 13.71 6.68
N GLY A 127 11.50 14.47 5.79
CA GLY A 127 11.81 14.07 4.42
C GLY A 127 10.68 14.46 3.46
N GLN A 128 11.05 15.03 2.31
CA GLN A 128 10.13 15.43 1.23
C GLN A 128 9.03 14.38 1.01
N PRO A 129 7.79 14.80 0.66
CA PRO A 129 6.77 13.84 0.28
C PRO A 129 7.37 12.96 -0.82
N PRO A 130 7.41 11.62 -0.67
CA PRO A 130 7.77 10.80 -1.80
C PRO A 130 6.78 11.20 -2.87
N ARG A 131 7.27 11.76 -3.99
CA ARG A 131 6.43 11.90 -5.18
C ARG A 131 5.83 10.51 -5.39
N ARG A 132 4.59 10.39 -5.85
CA ARG A 132 3.89 9.09 -6.03
C ARG A 132 4.85 7.97 -6.51
N LEU A 133 5.76 8.34 -7.42
CA LEU A 133 6.87 7.55 -7.95
C LEU A 133 7.92 7.05 -6.93
N ASP A 134 8.33 7.84 -5.94
CA ASP A 134 9.22 7.43 -4.86
C ASP A 134 8.55 6.41 -3.93
N ALA A 135 7.24 6.52 -3.71
CA ALA A 135 6.48 5.54 -2.95
C ALA A 135 6.40 4.21 -3.72
N PHE A 136 6.19 4.26 -5.03
CA PHE A 136 6.24 3.08 -5.90
C PHE A 136 7.61 2.45 -5.98
N ARG A 137 8.66 3.27 -6.05
CA ARG A 137 10.03 2.80 -6.01
C ARG A 137 10.31 2.08 -4.69
N ALA A 138 9.96 2.69 -3.56
CA ALA A 138 10.15 2.08 -2.25
C ALA A 138 9.39 0.74 -2.14
N LEU A 139 8.18 0.66 -2.69
CA LEU A 139 7.41 -0.58 -2.75
C LEU A 139 8.10 -1.64 -3.62
N ALA A 140 8.52 -1.29 -4.84
CA ALA A 140 9.22 -2.22 -5.74
C ALA A 140 10.52 -2.75 -5.12
N THR A 141 11.32 -1.87 -4.49
CA THR A 141 12.55 -2.26 -3.78
C THR A 141 12.23 -3.16 -2.59
N THR A 142 11.17 -2.88 -1.84
CA THR A 142 10.74 -3.71 -0.70
C THR A 142 10.31 -5.09 -1.16
N LEU A 143 9.49 -5.18 -2.20
CA LEU A 143 9.06 -6.44 -2.82
C LEU A 143 10.26 -7.26 -3.31
N ASN A 144 11.22 -6.62 -3.97
CA ASN A 144 12.41 -7.31 -4.44
C ASN A 144 13.25 -7.88 -3.28
N ARG A 145 13.43 -7.09 -2.20
CA ARG A 145 14.18 -7.52 -0.99
C ARG A 145 13.46 -8.60 -0.19
N SER A 146 12.13 -8.66 -0.23
CA SER A 146 11.34 -9.69 0.44
C SER A 146 11.26 -11.00 -0.37
N GLY A 147 12.08 -11.17 -1.42
CA GLY A 147 12.05 -12.36 -2.28
C GLY A 147 10.90 -12.39 -3.29
N ARG A 148 10.13 -11.29 -3.40
CA ARG A 148 8.97 -11.13 -4.28
C ARG A 148 9.36 -10.33 -5.53
N ALA A 149 10.45 -10.74 -6.17
CA ALA A 149 11.05 -10.05 -7.32
C ALA A 149 10.12 -10.01 -8.54
N THR A 150 9.32 -11.06 -8.74
CA THR A 150 8.31 -11.13 -9.80
C THR A 150 7.23 -10.06 -9.62
N ASP A 151 6.89 -9.73 -8.37
CA ASP A 151 5.92 -8.70 -8.05
C ASP A 151 6.46 -7.29 -8.33
N ALA A 152 7.73 -7.08 -7.97
CA ALA A 152 8.44 -5.86 -8.28
C ALA A 152 8.55 -5.63 -9.79
N GLU A 153 8.80 -6.67 -10.58
CA GLU A 153 8.98 -6.58 -12.03
C GLU A 153 7.76 -6.00 -12.75
N VAL A 154 6.55 -6.53 -12.50
CA VAL A 154 5.33 -6.04 -13.19
C VAL A 154 4.99 -4.61 -12.78
N LEU A 155 5.16 -4.27 -11.50
CA LEU A 155 4.95 -2.91 -11.01
C LEU A 155 5.86 -1.93 -11.76
N LEU A 156 7.14 -2.27 -11.90
CA LEU A 156 8.13 -1.44 -12.58
C LEU A 156 7.89 -1.36 -14.09
N ARG A 157 7.53 -2.48 -14.76
CA ARG A 157 7.20 -2.49 -16.18
C ARG A 157 5.97 -1.61 -16.48
N LYS A 158 4.91 -1.68 -15.68
CA LYS A 158 3.72 -0.83 -15.87
C LYS A 158 4.02 0.65 -15.66
N LEU A 159 4.81 1.01 -14.64
CA LEU A 159 5.25 2.40 -14.42
C LEU A 159 6.10 2.94 -15.57
N LEU A 160 6.92 2.10 -16.19
CA LEU A 160 7.71 2.42 -17.38
C LEU A 160 6.92 2.31 -18.69
N THR A 161 5.61 2.03 -18.64
CA THR A 161 4.75 1.79 -19.81
C THR A 161 5.27 0.69 -20.75
N LEU A 162 5.92 -0.32 -20.19
CA LEU A 162 6.44 -1.48 -20.90
C LEU A 162 5.41 -2.62 -20.94
N PRO A 163 5.46 -3.48 -21.97
CA PRO A 163 4.64 -4.68 -21.99
C PRO A 163 5.04 -5.62 -20.84
N VAL A 164 4.02 -6.21 -20.23
CA VAL A 164 4.17 -7.26 -19.21
C VAL A 164 3.85 -8.59 -19.90
N GLU A 165 4.71 -9.59 -19.71
CA GLU A 165 4.49 -10.93 -20.27
C GLU A 165 3.24 -11.57 -19.64
N ALA A 166 2.46 -12.29 -20.44
CA ALA A 166 1.16 -12.81 -20.04
C ALA A 166 1.25 -13.85 -18.89
N ASP A 167 2.38 -14.55 -18.79
CA ASP A 167 2.67 -15.50 -17.71
C ASP A 167 2.98 -14.78 -16.38
N LEU A 168 3.67 -13.64 -16.42
CA LEU A 168 3.88 -12.73 -15.29
C LEU A 168 2.57 -12.06 -14.85
N GLU A 169 1.73 -11.65 -15.80
CA GLU A 169 0.37 -11.16 -15.50
C GLU A 169 -0.48 -12.26 -14.82
N SER A 170 -0.31 -13.53 -15.21
CA SER A 170 -1.02 -14.66 -14.57
C SER A 170 -0.48 -15.01 -13.18
N ARG A 171 0.83 -14.88 -12.94
CA ARG A 171 1.48 -15.14 -11.64
C ARG A 171 1.20 -14.04 -10.61
N PHE A 172 0.96 -12.82 -11.09
CA PHE A 172 0.45 -11.69 -10.30
C PHE A 172 -0.93 -11.95 -9.67
N LEU A 173 -1.68 -12.93 -10.15
CA LEU A 173 -3.05 -13.21 -9.70
C LEU A 173 -3.13 -13.79 -8.27
N GLY A 174 -2.00 -14.05 -7.60
CA GLY A 174 -1.93 -14.74 -6.31
C GLY A 174 -1.89 -13.88 -5.04
N LEU A 175 -1.89 -12.55 -5.13
CA LEU A 175 -1.75 -11.66 -3.95
C LEU A 175 -3.07 -11.00 -3.57
N LYS A 176 -3.40 -10.89 -2.29
CA LYS A 176 -4.66 -10.25 -1.86
C LYS A 176 -4.67 -8.73 -1.99
N ALA A 177 -3.50 -8.09 -2.11
CA ALA A 177 -3.32 -6.69 -2.52
C ALA A 177 -3.59 -6.43 -4.03
N ARG A 178 -3.95 -7.48 -4.78
CA ARG A 178 -4.19 -7.50 -6.23
C ARG A 178 -5.21 -6.47 -6.72
N GLU A 179 -6.36 -6.31 -6.07
CA GLU A 179 -7.37 -5.36 -6.54
C GLU A 179 -6.96 -3.91 -6.29
N ALA A 180 -6.30 -3.62 -5.16
CA ALA A 180 -5.85 -2.27 -4.85
C ALA A 180 -4.69 -1.83 -5.77
N VAL A 181 -3.73 -2.72 -6.03
CA VAL A 181 -2.62 -2.44 -6.95
C VAL A 181 -3.11 -2.40 -8.40
N LEU A 182 -4.01 -3.30 -8.82
CA LEU A 182 -4.55 -3.30 -10.18
C LEU A 182 -5.53 -2.17 -10.45
N ALA A 183 -6.40 -1.78 -9.50
CA ALA A 183 -7.26 -0.61 -9.64
C ALA A 183 -6.42 0.65 -9.77
N PHE A 184 -5.39 0.79 -8.93
CA PHE A 184 -4.45 1.91 -9.02
C PHE A 184 -3.69 1.92 -10.35
N VAL A 185 -3.13 0.79 -10.79
CA VAL A 185 -2.37 0.67 -12.05
C VAL A 185 -3.27 0.85 -13.29
N ARG A 186 -4.55 0.48 -13.22
CA ARG A 186 -5.54 0.70 -14.29
C ARG A 186 -5.97 2.15 -14.41
N ASP A 187 -6.08 2.87 -13.30
CA ASP A 187 -6.43 4.30 -13.25
C ASP A 187 -5.22 5.23 -13.40
N THR A 188 -4.01 4.67 -13.56
CA THR A 188 -2.82 5.48 -13.79
C THR A 188 -2.77 5.89 -15.26
N GLU A 189 -3.43 6.99 -15.62
CA GLU A 189 -3.09 7.75 -16.82
C GLU A 189 -1.57 7.99 -16.86
N ALA A 190 -0.97 7.90 -18.05
CA ALA A 190 0.48 7.94 -18.26
C ALA A 190 1.13 9.05 -17.43
N ILE A 191 1.77 8.66 -16.32
CA ILE A 191 2.47 9.61 -15.47
C ILE A 191 3.68 10.08 -16.26
N GLU A 192 3.78 11.38 -16.53
CA GLU A 192 5.02 11.96 -17.05
C GLU A 192 6.12 11.79 -16.01
N LEU A 193 7.06 10.89 -16.32
CA LEU A 193 8.23 10.62 -15.47
C LEU A 193 9.33 11.61 -15.84
N ASP A 194 9.89 12.28 -14.83
CA ASP A 194 11.13 13.02 -15.06
C ASP A 194 12.28 12.04 -15.43
N PRO A 195 13.28 12.48 -16.21
CA PRO A 195 14.34 11.61 -16.71
C PRO A 195 15.13 10.87 -15.61
N GLN A 196 15.28 11.49 -14.44
CA GLN A 196 16.05 10.94 -13.33
C GLN A 196 15.27 9.86 -12.58
N THR A 197 13.97 10.05 -12.39
CA THR A 197 13.07 9.04 -11.86
C THR A 197 12.90 7.86 -12.81
N ARG A 198 12.78 8.13 -14.11
CA ARG A 198 12.74 7.09 -15.15
C ARG A 198 14.00 6.22 -15.13
N LYS A 199 15.19 6.84 -15.02
CA LYS A 199 16.47 6.12 -14.84
C LYS A 199 16.50 5.22 -13.60
N ALA A 200 15.97 5.71 -12.48
CA ALA A 200 15.93 4.96 -11.24
C ALA A 200 15.04 3.72 -11.37
N LEU A 201 13.85 3.85 -11.97
CA LEU A 201 12.92 2.73 -12.19
C LEU A 201 13.53 1.65 -13.11
N TRP A 202 14.20 2.05 -14.19
CA TRP A 202 14.95 1.13 -15.06
C TRP A 202 16.02 0.33 -14.30
N THR A 203 16.69 0.97 -13.34
CA THR A 203 17.73 0.33 -12.52
C THR A 203 17.14 -0.70 -11.55
N GLU A 204 16.01 -0.37 -10.92
CA GLU A 204 15.30 -1.32 -10.05
C GLU A 204 14.75 -2.50 -10.85
N LEU A 205 14.32 -2.28 -12.11
CA LEU A 205 13.83 -3.36 -12.99
C LEU A 205 14.95 -4.35 -13.33
N ALA A 206 16.13 -3.84 -13.70
CA ALA A 206 17.30 -4.68 -13.95
C ALA A 206 17.70 -5.49 -12.69
N LEU A 207 17.62 -4.88 -11.50
CA LEU A 207 17.87 -5.58 -10.24
C LEU A 207 16.84 -6.68 -9.95
N ALA A 208 15.55 -6.43 -10.22
CA ALA A 208 14.49 -7.41 -10.08
C ALA A 208 14.63 -8.59 -11.07
N LEU A 209 15.16 -8.36 -12.26
CA LEU A 209 15.45 -9.42 -13.23
C LEU A 209 16.66 -10.26 -12.81
N ARG A 210 17.71 -9.60 -12.30
CA ARG A 210 18.91 -10.30 -11.79
C ARG A 210 18.61 -11.17 -10.57
N SER A 211 17.76 -10.73 -9.65
CA SER A 211 17.36 -11.55 -8.50
C SER A 211 16.56 -12.79 -8.91
N GLN A 212 15.96 -12.79 -10.11
CA GLN A 212 15.28 -13.93 -10.72
C GLN A 212 16.23 -14.80 -11.59
N GLY A 213 17.53 -14.48 -11.65
CA GLY A 213 18.50 -15.18 -12.51
C GLY A 213 18.44 -14.82 -14.00
N ARG A 214 17.58 -13.86 -14.39
CA ARG A 214 17.40 -13.40 -15.78
C ARG A 214 18.46 -12.36 -16.17
N HIS A 215 19.73 -12.75 -16.13
CA HIS A 215 20.86 -11.84 -16.32
C HIS A 215 20.96 -11.23 -17.73
N LEU A 216 20.56 -11.98 -18.77
CA LEU A 216 20.58 -11.51 -20.16
C LEU A 216 19.55 -10.40 -20.39
N GLU A 217 18.31 -10.61 -19.96
CA GLU A 217 17.25 -9.60 -20.06
C GLU A 217 17.54 -8.37 -19.19
N ALA A 218 18.16 -8.55 -18.02
CA ALA A 218 18.61 -7.41 -17.22
C ALA A 218 19.61 -6.52 -17.97
N ALA A 219 20.52 -7.11 -18.76
CA ALA A 219 21.48 -6.36 -19.56
C ALA A 219 20.79 -5.64 -20.74
N GLU A 220 19.76 -6.23 -21.34
CA GLU A 220 18.94 -5.58 -22.38
C GLU A 220 18.18 -4.39 -21.81
N VAL A 221 17.58 -4.53 -20.64
CA VAL A 221 16.89 -3.46 -19.89
C VAL A 221 17.85 -2.31 -19.54
N GLU A 222 19.09 -2.62 -19.16
CA GLU A 222 20.13 -1.61 -18.92
C GLU A 222 20.59 -0.91 -20.21
N ALA A 223 20.72 -1.63 -21.32
CA ALA A 223 21.03 -1.03 -22.62
C ALA A 223 19.90 -0.13 -23.13
N GLN A 224 18.63 -0.53 -22.92
CA GLN A 224 17.45 0.26 -23.25
C GLN A 224 17.39 1.56 -22.45
N ARG A 225 17.69 1.49 -21.14
CA ARG A 225 17.82 2.65 -20.25
C ARG A 225 18.86 3.64 -20.80
N ASP A 226 20.04 3.15 -21.17
CA ASP A 226 21.13 4.01 -21.63
C ASP A 226 20.81 4.64 -23.01
N GLN A 227 20.07 3.92 -23.86
CA GLN A 227 19.59 4.44 -25.14
C GLN A 227 18.47 5.50 -24.97
N GLU A 228 17.55 5.33 -24.02
CA GLU A 228 16.52 6.34 -23.71
C GLU A 228 17.14 7.62 -23.10
N LEU A 229 18.13 7.47 -22.22
CA LEU A 229 18.79 8.60 -21.57
C LEU A 229 19.73 9.38 -22.51
N GLY A 230 20.36 8.69 -23.47
CA GLY A 230 21.20 9.32 -24.50
C GLY A 230 20.43 10.12 -25.56
N LYS A 231 19.10 9.99 -25.63
CA LYS A 231 18.22 10.70 -26.59
C LYS A 231 17.64 12.02 -26.05
N SER A 232 17.87 12.39 -24.79
CA SER A 232 17.42 13.69 -24.27
C SER A 232 18.26 14.81 -24.91
N PRO A 233 17.67 15.75 -25.66
CA PRO A 233 18.43 16.83 -26.27
C PRO A 233 18.99 17.77 -25.17
N PRO A 234 20.16 18.40 -25.38
CA PRO A 234 20.63 19.43 -24.47
C PRO A 234 19.61 20.58 -24.47
N THR A 235 19.05 20.87 -23.30
CA THR A 235 18.30 22.10 -23.05
C THR A 235 19.24 23.29 -23.22
N SER A 236 19.16 23.94 -24.38
CA SER A 236 19.64 25.31 -24.61
C SER A 236 18.62 26.33 -24.12
#